data_AF-A0A536HU44-F1
#
_entry.id   AF-A0A536HU44-F1
#
_cell.length_a   1.000
_cell.length_b   1.000
_cell.length_c   1.000
_cell.angle_alpha   90.00
_cell.angle_beta   90.00
_cell.angle_gamma   90.00
#
_symmetry.space_group_name_H-M   'P 1'
#
loop_
_entity.id
_entity.type
_entity.pdbx_description
1 polymer ?
#
loop_
_entity_poly.entity_id
_entity_poly.type
_entity_poly.pdbx_seq_one_letter_code
_entity_poly.pdbx_strand_id
1 'polypeptide(L)'
;MPKWLSRRPQPPERPAPSVPPSGSKPLPVKSPAPSATPTAGPARRAADLPQEPRTGDLALDDAIAVQARLRQDLNELLKAHRQQGRVLERNQKLLEQTEQELSRHRGRASALETEVAEHRTVSGEHVARIQELEQIVDKHATLQTAYETLDRERQDLSARLADLSRSRANATAERDRLAAQLATAHATIAARDAEVAARKVEQEAVEARISGLQSEIEALKRGNGKMRADLERALEAQAAQHHLQLEFDALSARWDVARAQLAEAESALKSSQATIKAAQRLSASVEWRLALDGVLDAASELVRFERGTLALVDELQEELKVEAARNSPIAVSEMSRFKVGEGIAGWALSHREPVLVRDTRSDPRFKASDPKHQPRSFIAVPLLADKEGLGVL
;
A
#
# COMPACT_ATOMS: atom_id res chain seq x y z
N MET A 1 -53.63 58.43 23.09
CA MET A 1 -54.86 59.23 23.27
C MET A 1 -55.85 58.86 22.17
N PRO A 2 -57.17 59.11 22.31
CA PRO A 2 -57.99 59.42 23.51
C PRO A 2 -58.96 58.26 23.86
N LYS A 3 -59.39 58.08 25.13
CA LYS A 3 -60.65 58.51 25.76
C LYS A 3 -61.95 58.34 24.93
N TRP A 4 -63.00 57.81 25.58
CA TRP A 4 -64.41 58.27 25.74
C TRP A 4 -65.08 57.22 26.69
N LEU A 5 -65.85 57.46 27.76
CA LEU A 5 -66.92 58.42 28.12
C LEU A 5 -68.17 58.29 27.22
N SER A 6 -69.39 57.96 27.67
CA SER A 6 -69.94 57.72 29.03
C SER A 6 -70.84 56.45 29.03
N ARG A 7 -72.04 56.28 29.62
CA ARG A 7 -73.01 57.10 30.39
C ARG A 7 -74.01 56.18 31.16
N ARG A 8 -74.70 56.67 32.19
CA ARG A 8 -75.96 56.06 32.71
C ARG A 8 -77.18 56.50 31.88
N PRO A 9 -78.29 55.74 31.92
CA PRO A 9 -79.64 56.26 31.79
C PRO A 9 -80.50 56.06 33.06
N GLN A 10 -81.07 57.18 33.51
CA GLN A 10 -82.23 57.37 34.41
C GLN A 10 -82.78 58.76 34.06
N PRO A 11 -84.04 59.15 34.36
CA PRO A 11 -85.20 58.40 34.82
C PRO A 11 -86.31 58.37 33.73
N PRO A 12 -87.62 58.57 34.03
CA PRO A 12 -88.15 59.92 34.30
C PRO A 12 -89.07 60.02 35.55
N GLU A 13 -89.56 61.24 35.84
CA GLU A 13 -90.24 61.60 37.11
C GLU A 13 -91.72 62.05 36.95
N ARG A 14 -92.43 61.95 38.10
CA ARG A 14 -93.57 62.74 38.65
C ARG A 14 -94.09 63.97 37.88
N PRO A 15 -95.42 64.29 37.96
CA PRO A 15 -96.05 64.99 39.11
C PRO A 15 -97.30 64.26 39.69
N ALA A 16 -97.88 64.49 40.88
CA ALA A 16 -97.95 65.62 41.84
C ALA A 16 -99.02 66.71 41.50
N PRO A 17 -99.50 67.56 42.45
CA PRO A 17 -99.97 67.26 43.82
C PRO A 17 -101.25 68.07 44.26
N SER A 18 -101.77 67.80 45.47
CA SER A 18 -102.43 68.81 46.33
C SER A 18 -102.14 68.47 47.82
N VAL A 19 -101.60 69.31 48.72
CA VAL A 19 -101.58 70.77 49.01
C VAL A 19 -102.60 71.13 50.13
N PRO A 20 -102.20 71.88 51.20
CA PRO A 20 -102.52 71.51 52.60
C PRO A 20 -103.27 72.69 53.31
N PRO A 21 -102.95 73.31 54.49
CA PRO A 21 -102.04 73.01 55.62
C PRO A 21 -102.57 73.30 57.05
N SER A 22 -101.66 73.19 58.04
CA SER A 22 -101.74 73.70 59.43
C SER A 22 -102.71 72.98 60.40
N GLY A 23 -102.54 73.06 61.73
CA GLY A 23 -101.41 73.59 62.51
C GLY A 23 -101.77 73.99 63.95
N SER A 24 -100.76 74.09 64.82
CA SER A 24 -100.79 74.64 66.20
C SER A 24 -101.56 73.89 67.32
N LYS A 25 -100.97 73.91 68.52
CA LYS A 25 -101.64 73.84 69.84
C LYS A 25 -102.10 75.28 70.21
N PRO A 26 -103.02 75.54 71.18
CA PRO A 26 -103.46 74.68 72.30
C PRO A 26 -105.00 74.70 72.58
N LEU A 27 -105.38 74.31 73.82
CA LEU A 27 -106.69 74.44 74.50
C LEU A 27 -107.27 75.89 74.47
N PRO A 28 -108.59 76.17 74.70
CA PRO A 28 -109.48 75.46 75.66
C PRO A 28 -111.02 75.35 75.39
N VAL A 29 -111.67 74.55 76.25
CA VAL A 29 -113.04 74.66 76.85
C VAL A 29 -114.03 75.74 76.32
N LYS A 30 -115.23 75.35 75.84
CA LYS A 30 -116.50 75.29 76.64
C LYS A 30 -117.70 74.69 75.85
N SER A 31 -118.82 74.45 76.56
CA SER A 31 -120.09 73.88 76.07
C SER A 31 -120.92 74.84 75.18
N PRO A 32 -122.06 74.37 74.65
CA PRO A 32 -123.32 74.94 75.16
C PRO A 32 -124.38 73.90 75.57
N ALA A 33 -125.25 74.28 76.50
CA ALA A 33 -126.62 73.76 76.62
C ALA A 33 -127.58 74.72 75.86
N PRO A 34 -128.90 74.47 75.81
CA PRO A 34 -129.70 75.11 76.88
C PRO A 34 -131.03 74.42 77.27
N SER A 35 -131.50 74.78 78.47
CA SER A 35 -132.89 75.08 78.86
C SER A 35 -134.08 74.19 78.45
N ALA A 36 -134.78 73.76 79.52
CA ALA A 36 -136.20 74.02 79.79
C ALA A 36 -137.33 73.13 79.22
N THR A 37 -138.28 72.90 80.11
CA THR A 37 -139.67 72.48 79.90
C THR A 37 -140.54 73.61 79.34
N PRO A 38 -141.79 73.30 78.96
CA PRO A 38 -142.88 74.28 79.02
C PRO A 38 -144.03 73.83 79.94
N THR A 39 -144.65 74.82 80.60
CA THR A 39 -146.07 74.97 81.02
C THR A 39 -146.97 73.73 81.29
N ALA A 40 -147.79 73.68 82.35
CA ALA A 40 -148.26 74.76 83.25
C ALA A 40 -148.64 74.26 84.66
N GLY A 41 -148.66 75.18 85.64
CA GLY A 41 -149.53 75.09 86.82
C GLY A 41 -150.88 75.79 86.55
N PRO A 42 -151.55 76.43 87.53
CA PRO A 42 -151.22 76.66 88.94
C PRO A 42 -152.35 76.08 89.85
N ALA A 43 -152.70 76.51 91.07
CA ALA A 43 -152.34 77.68 91.88
C ALA A 43 -152.69 77.52 93.37
N ARG A 44 -152.07 78.38 94.21
CA ARG A 44 -152.44 78.75 95.61
C ARG A 44 -152.27 77.62 96.64
N ARG A 45 -151.66 77.80 97.82
CA ARG A 45 -151.46 78.94 98.78
C ARG A 45 -152.59 79.10 99.82
N ALA A 46 -152.37 78.46 100.97
CA ALA A 46 -152.74 78.86 102.35
C ALA A 46 -154.23 78.84 102.77
N ALA A 47 -154.39 78.96 104.10
CA ALA A 47 -155.60 79.02 104.93
C ALA A 47 -156.19 77.68 105.45
N ASP A 48 -155.98 77.49 106.76
CA ASP A 48 -156.93 77.07 107.80
C ASP A 48 -157.47 75.62 107.97
N LEU A 49 -157.80 75.37 109.25
CA LEU A 49 -158.45 74.21 109.89
C LEU A 49 -160.00 74.41 109.89
N PRO A 50 -160.88 73.59 110.54
CA PRO A 50 -160.69 72.35 111.32
C PRO A 50 -161.69 71.19 111.01
N GLN A 51 -161.53 70.08 111.75
CA GLN A 51 -162.51 69.09 112.30
C GLN A 51 -163.87 68.75 111.62
N GLU A 52 -164.14 67.43 111.55
CA GLU A 52 -165.31 66.64 112.04
C GLU A 52 -166.71 67.28 112.31
N PRO A 53 -167.83 66.49 112.34
CA PRO A 53 -168.05 65.09 111.90
C PRO A 53 -169.46 64.79 111.26
N ARG A 54 -169.70 63.50 110.89
CA ARG A 54 -171.01 62.85 110.55
C ARG A 54 -171.64 63.30 109.21
N THR A 55 -172.47 62.54 108.48
CA THR A 55 -172.94 61.11 108.46
C THR A 55 -172.63 60.55 107.05
N GLY A 56 -172.60 59.26 106.70
CA GLY A 56 -173.11 58.02 107.31
C GLY A 56 -173.75 57.19 106.18
N ASP A 57 -173.21 56.00 105.90
CA ASP A 57 -173.51 55.09 104.77
C ASP A 57 -173.30 55.68 103.36
N LEU A 58 -172.68 54.99 102.38
CA LEU A 58 -172.46 53.55 102.19
C LEU A 58 -170.95 53.24 102.03
N ALA A 59 -170.39 52.33 102.83
CA ALA A 59 -168.95 52.05 102.86
C ALA A 59 -168.63 50.55 102.81
N LEU A 60 -168.54 49.97 101.61
CA LEU A 60 -168.14 48.55 101.44
C LEU A 60 -167.29 48.27 100.19
N ASP A 61 -167.62 48.84 99.03
CA ASP A 61 -167.03 48.42 97.74
C ASP A 61 -165.58 48.90 97.52
N ASP A 62 -165.24 50.15 97.87
CA ASP A 62 -163.90 50.72 97.63
C ASP A 62 -162.77 49.96 98.34
N ALA A 63 -163.04 49.39 99.52
CA ALA A 63 -162.07 48.60 100.27
C ALA A 63 -161.67 47.31 99.51
N ILE A 64 -162.60 46.72 98.77
CA ILE A 64 -162.38 45.50 97.97
C ILE A 64 -161.51 45.83 96.75
N ALA A 65 -161.75 46.98 96.11
CA ALA A 65 -160.98 47.44 94.95
C ALA A 65 -159.48 47.64 95.27
N VAL A 66 -159.16 48.26 96.42
CA VAL A 66 -157.76 48.47 96.86
C VAL A 66 -157.06 47.15 97.17
N GLN A 67 -157.75 46.20 97.84
CA GLN A 67 -157.17 44.89 98.14
C GLN A 67 -156.91 44.04 96.88
N ALA A 68 -157.77 44.17 95.86
CA ALA A 68 -157.55 43.55 94.56
C ALA A 68 -156.32 44.13 93.85
N ARG A 69 -156.15 45.46 93.88
CA ARG A 69 -155.00 46.18 93.26
C ARG A 69 -153.66 45.68 93.79
N LEU A 70 -153.48 45.65 95.12
CA LEU A 70 -152.24 45.18 95.76
C LEU A 70 -151.93 43.70 95.46
N ARG A 71 -152.96 42.85 95.28
CA ARG A 71 -152.78 41.46 94.84
C ARG A 71 -152.39 41.33 93.36
N GLN A 72 -152.76 42.29 92.51
CA GLN A 72 -152.30 42.37 91.13
C GLN A 72 -150.84 42.85 91.08
N ASP A 73 -150.52 43.95 91.75
CA ASP A 73 -149.18 44.54 91.75
C ASP A 73 -148.12 43.57 92.32
N LEU A 74 -148.45 42.84 93.39
CA LEU A 74 -147.59 41.78 93.93
C LEU A 74 -147.40 40.63 92.93
N ASN A 75 -148.43 40.26 92.16
CA ASN A 75 -148.30 39.26 91.09
C ASN A 75 -147.45 39.77 89.93
N GLU A 76 -147.50 41.06 89.59
CA GLU A 76 -146.66 41.64 88.55
C GLU A 76 -145.19 41.75 88.99
N LEU A 77 -144.91 42.13 90.23
CA LEU A 77 -143.56 42.07 90.82
C LEU A 77 -143.01 40.64 90.88
N LEU A 78 -143.83 39.65 91.27
CA LEU A 78 -143.42 38.24 91.26
C LEU A 78 -143.23 37.68 89.84
N LYS A 79 -144.02 38.12 88.84
CA LYS A 79 -143.78 37.81 87.43
C LYS A 79 -142.46 38.43 86.95
N ALA A 80 -142.23 39.71 87.24
CA ALA A 80 -141.02 40.44 86.86
C ALA A 80 -139.76 39.82 87.49
N HIS A 81 -139.80 39.43 88.76
CA HIS A 81 -138.67 38.78 89.42
C HIS A 81 -138.40 37.38 88.84
N ARG A 82 -139.44 36.58 88.55
CA ARG A 82 -139.30 35.30 87.79
C ARG A 82 -138.83 35.51 86.35
N GLN A 83 -138.94 36.72 85.80
CA GLN A 83 -138.51 37.06 84.44
C GLN A 83 -137.06 37.56 84.45
N GLN A 84 -136.67 38.38 85.43
CA GLN A 84 -135.27 38.69 85.73
C GLN A 84 -134.46 37.43 86.03
N GLY A 85 -134.96 36.50 86.86
CA GLY A 85 -134.30 35.23 87.12
C GLY A 85 -134.00 34.44 85.83
N ARG A 86 -134.98 34.34 84.93
CA ARG A 86 -134.81 33.71 83.60
C ARG A 86 -133.88 34.49 82.66
N VAL A 87 -133.74 35.81 82.81
CA VAL A 87 -132.77 36.61 82.05
C VAL A 87 -131.36 36.43 82.61
N LEU A 88 -131.18 36.41 83.93
CA LEU A 88 -129.91 36.12 84.59
C LEU A 88 -129.43 34.71 84.26
N GLU A 89 -130.31 33.70 84.33
CA GLU A 89 -130.00 32.32 83.96
C GLU A 89 -129.60 32.18 82.47
N ARG A 90 -130.24 32.94 81.56
CA ARG A 90 -129.84 33.03 80.15
C ARG A 90 -128.48 33.70 79.98
N ASN A 91 -128.24 34.83 80.66
CA ASN A 91 -127.00 35.57 80.58
C ASN A 91 -125.83 34.77 81.17
N GLN A 92 -126.07 34.01 82.25
CA GLN A 92 -125.09 33.07 82.81
C GLN A 92 -124.77 31.95 81.81
N LYS A 93 -125.78 31.32 81.19
CA LYS A 93 -125.56 30.29 80.16
C LYS A 93 -124.83 30.84 78.92
N LEU A 94 -125.08 32.09 78.54
CA LEU A 94 -124.33 32.78 77.48
C LEU A 94 -122.88 33.06 77.91
N LEU A 95 -122.64 33.50 79.14
CA LEU A 95 -121.29 33.66 79.70
C LEU A 95 -120.54 32.32 79.68
N GLU A 96 -121.11 31.26 80.26
CA GLU A 96 -120.56 29.90 80.26
C GLU A 96 -120.25 29.39 78.83
N GLN A 97 -121.12 29.69 77.85
CA GLN A 97 -120.86 29.40 76.44
C GLN A 97 -119.68 30.20 75.88
N THR A 98 -119.63 31.52 76.08
CA THR A 98 -118.51 32.35 75.61
C THR A 98 -117.19 32.04 76.30
N GLU A 99 -117.21 31.60 77.57
CA GLU A 99 -116.02 31.14 78.29
C GLU A 99 -115.54 29.79 77.75
N GLN A 100 -116.44 28.85 77.42
CA GLN A 100 -116.09 27.62 76.72
C GLN A 100 -115.54 27.88 75.32
N GLU A 101 -116.09 28.84 74.58
CA GLU A 101 -115.56 29.25 73.28
C GLU A 101 -114.20 29.92 73.40
N LEU A 102 -114.02 30.86 74.34
CA LEU A 102 -112.72 31.46 74.65
C LEU A 102 -111.69 30.41 75.07
N SER A 103 -112.08 29.40 75.85
CA SER A 103 -111.22 28.27 76.22
C SER A 103 -110.83 27.46 74.97
N ARG A 104 -111.78 27.09 74.11
CA ARG A 104 -111.53 26.42 72.81
C ARG A 104 -110.68 27.26 71.85
N HIS A 105 -110.77 28.59 71.91
CA HIS A 105 -109.95 29.49 71.10
C HIS A 105 -108.53 29.63 71.67
N ARG A 106 -108.37 29.72 73.00
CA ARG A 106 -107.06 29.70 73.68
C ARG A 106 -106.33 28.38 73.46
N GLY A 107 -107.02 27.25 73.57
CA GLY A 107 -106.45 25.93 73.27
C GLY A 107 -105.97 25.80 71.83
N ARG A 108 -106.76 26.27 70.85
CA ARG A 108 -106.34 26.32 69.44
C ARG A 108 -105.18 27.29 69.20
N ALA A 109 -105.15 28.44 69.87
CA ALA A 109 -104.03 29.39 69.78
C ALA A 109 -102.74 28.78 70.32
N SER A 110 -102.77 28.14 71.49
CA SER A 110 -101.62 27.46 72.09
C SER A 110 -101.12 26.27 71.25
N ALA A 111 -102.03 25.52 70.60
CA ALA A 111 -101.66 24.48 69.64
C ALA A 111 -100.94 25.08 68.41
N LEU A 112 -101.50 26.12 67.79
CA LEU A 112 -100.88 26.83 66.67
C LEU A 112 -99.54 27.50 67.04
N GLU A 113 -99.40 28.02 68.27
CA GLU A 113 -98.12 28.54 68.78
C GLU A 113 -97.07 27.45 68.93
N THR A 114 -97.49 26.23 69.28
CA THR A 114 -96.62 25.03 69.36
C THR A 114 -96.22 24.57 67.96
N GLU A 115 -97.17 24.41 67.03
CA GLU A 115 -96.89 24.08 65.62
C GLU A 115 -95.96 25.11 64.97
N VAL A 116 -96.15 26.41 65.24
CA VAL A 116 -95.26 27.48 64.77
C VAL A 116 -93.88 27.44 65.44
N ALA A 117 -93.76 26.95 66.67
CA ALA A 117 -92.46 26.73 67.31
C ALA A 117 -91.72 25.54 66.67
N GLU A 118 -92.41 24.42 66.42
CA GLU A 118 -91.85 23.24 65.74
C GLU A 118 -91.44 23.56 64.28
N HIS A 119 -92.27 24.30 63.54
CA HIS A 119 -91.89 24.78 62.21
C HIS A 119 -90.69 25.74 62.24
N ARG A 120 -90.48 26.50 63.31
CA ARG A 120 -89.29 27.35 63.49
C ARG A 120 -88.04 26.53 63.81
N THR A 121 -88.11 25.48 64.62
CA THR A 121 -86.95 24.62 64.89
C THR A 121 -86.54 23.84 63.64
N VAL A 122 -87.49 23.23 62.94
CA VAL A 122 -87.26 22.54 61.65
C VAL A 122 -86.71 23.51 60.58
N SER A 123 -87.23 24.74 60.52
CA SER A 123 -86.67 25.76 59.62
C SER A 123 -85.24 26.16 60.00
N GLY A 124 -84.89 26.19 61.28
CA GLY A 124 -83.52 26.42 61.75
C GLY A 124 -82.57 25.28 61.37
N GLU A 125 -83.00 24.04 61.52
CA GLU A 125 -82.27 22.84 61.07
C GLU A 125 -82.05 22.85 59.55
N HIS A 126 -83.07 23.23 58.77
CA HIS A 126 -82.93 23.40 57.32
C HIS A 126 -81.94 24.50 56.95
N VAL A 127 -81.93 25.65 57.63
CA VAL A 127 -80.95 26.72 57.40
C VAL A 127 -79.53 26.26 57.74
N ALA A 128 -79.33 25.56 58.86
CA ALA A 128 -78.04 24.98 59.21
C ALA A 128 -77.57 23.96 58.14
N ARG A 129 -78.47 23.09 57.66
CA ARG A 129 -78.15 22.10 56.63
C ARG A 129 -77.86 22.72 55.27
N ILE A 130 -78.48 23.85 54.92
CA ILE A 130 -78.14 24.63 53.73
C ILE A 130 -76.70 25.15 53.84
N GLN A 131 -76.33 25.75 54.98
CA GLN A 131 -74.96 26.25 55.21
C GLN A 131 -73.90 25.15 55.16
N GLU A 132 -74.20 23.94 55.66
CA GLU A 132 -73.32 22.77 55.49
C GLU A 132 -73.12 22.39 54.01
N LEU A 133 -74.20 22.40 53.21
CA LEU A 133 -74.16 22.07 51.79
C LEU A 133 -73.43 23.13 50.98
N GLU A 134 -73.63 24.43 51.27
CA GLU A 134 -72.87 25.53 50.67
C GLU A 134 -71.36 25.36 50.92
N GLN A 135 -70.95 25.08 52.16
CA GLN A 135 -69.54 24.79 52.48
C GLN A 135 -69.00 23.53 51.78
N ILE A 136 -69.84 22.55 51.47
CA ILE A 136 -69.43 21.36 50.71
C ILE A 136 -69.26 21.70 49.22
N VAL A 137 -70.13 22.55 48.66
CA VAL A 137 -70.01 23.05 47.28
C VAL A 137 -68.73 23.87 47.09
N ASP A 138 -68.39 24.78 48.02
CA ASP A 138 -67.13 25.55 47.97
C ASP A 138 -65.89 24.64 48.04
N LYS A 139 -65.92 23.62 48.90
CA LYS A 139 -64.85 22.60 48.98
C LYS A 139 -64.77 21.77 47.69
N HIS A 140 -65.90 21.48 47.04
CA HIS A 140 -65.91 20.75 45.78
C HIS A 140 -65.40 21.59 44.61
N ALA A 141 -65.76 22.88 44.55
CA ALA A 141 -65.26 23.81 43.55
C ALA A 141 -63.75 24.02 43.66
N THR A 142 -63.23 24.23 44.88
CA THR A 142 -61.78 24.34 45.10
C THR A 142 -61.04 23.05 44.73
N LEU A 143 -61.55 21.87 45.13
CA LEU A 143 -61.00 20.58 44.70
C LEU A 143 -61.03 20.39 43.18
N GLN A 144 -62.13 20.78 42.49
CA GLN A 144 -62.20 20.71 41.03
C GLN A 144 -61.11 21.56 40.38
N THR A 145 -60.92 22.82 40.81
CA THR A 145 -59.85 23.67 40.24
C THR A 145 -58.46 23.07 40.44
N ALA A 146 -58.21 22.42 41.60
CA ALA A 146 -56.96 21.71 41.87
C ALA A 146 -56.76 20.47 40.97
N TYR A 147 -57.83 19.68 40.73
CA TYR A 147 -57.80 18.57 39.78
C TYR A 147 -57.54 19.04 38.35
N GLU A 148 -58.16 20.15 37.92
CA GLU A 148 -57.91 20.71 36.59
C GLU A 148 -56.48 21.24 36.42
N THR A 149 -55.87 21.83 37.47
CA THR A 149 -54.44 22.19 37.41
C THR A 149 -53.54 20.96 37.34
N LEU A 150 -53.83 19.92 38.12
CA LEU A 150 -53.06 18.67 38.12
C LEU A 150 -53.17 17.92 36.78
N ASP A 151 -54.34 17.94 36.13
CA ASP A 151 -54.52 17.33 34.81
C ASP A 151 -53.75 18.08 33.73
N ARG A 152 -53.75 19.43 33.76
CA ARG A 152 -52.91 20.28 32.89
C ARG A 152 -51.43 19.97 33.08
N GLU A 153 -50.93 19.89 34.32
CA GLU A 153 -49.55 19.50 34.62
C GLU A 153 -49.21 18.09 34.12
N ARG A 154 -50.12 17.12 34.26
CA ARG A 154 -49.92 15.76 33.71
C ARG A 154 -49.86 15.77 32.18
N GLN A 155 -50.70 16.57 31.50
CA GLN A 155 -50.65 16.72 30.05
C GLN A 155 -49.31 17.35 29.60
N ASP A 156 -48.86 18.41 30.26
CA ASP A 156 -47.58 19.08 30.00
C ASP A 156 -46.38 18.13 30.18
N LEU A 157 -46.36 17.36 31.27
CA LEU A 157 -45.32 16.36 31.53
C LEU A 157 -45.35 15.21 30.52
N SER A 158 -46.54 14.78 30.10
CA SER A 158 -46.71 13.76 29.06
C SER A 158 -46.16 14.22 27.70
N ALA A 159 -46.45 15.46 27.30
CA ALA A 159 -45.90 16.07 26.09
C ALA A 159 -44.36 16.16 26.13
N ARG A 160 -43.79 16.68 27.23
CA ARG A 160 -42.34 16.75 27.44
C ARG A 160 -41.68 15.37 27.39
N LEU A 161 -42.31 14.33 27.96
CA LEU A 161 -41.81 12.96 27.92
C LEU A 161 -41.85 12.37 26.50
N ALA A 162 -42.88 12.68 25.72
CA ALA A 162 -42.97 12.27 24.31
C ALA A 162 -41.86 12.93 23.45
N ASP A 163 -41.59 14.22 23.66
CA ASP A 163 -40.54 14.94 22.94
C ASP A 163 -39.13 14.50 23.35
N LEU A 164 -38.88 14.26 24.64
CA LEU A 164 -37.63 13.65 25.11
C LEU A 164 -37.43 12.23 24.55
N SER A 165 -38.51 11.45 24.44
CA SER A 165 -38.47 10.11 23.83
C SER A 165 -38.14 10.18 22.33
N ARG A 166 -38.72 11.15 21.60
CA ARG A 166 -38.40 11.40 20.18
C ARG A 166 -36.95 11.87 20.00
N SER A 167 -36.49 12.79 20.85
CA SER A 167 -35.09 13.27 20.85
C SER A 167 -34.11 12.13 21.12
N ARG A 168 -34.41 11.24 22.08
CA ARG A 168 -33.60 10.06 22.37
C ARG A 168 -33.57 9.09 21.18
N ALA A 169 -34.72 8.84 20.54
CA ALA A 169 -34.80 7.95 19.38
C ALA A 169 -33.96 8.48 18.21
N ASN A 170 -34.03 9.78 17.93
CA ASN A 170 -33.20 10.43 16.91
C ASN A 170 -31.70 10.29 17.23
N ALA A 171 -31.29 10.60 18.46
CA ALA A 171 -29.90 10.48 18.88
C ALA A 171 -29.36 9.04 18.81
N THR A 172 -30.19 8.02 19.09
CA THR A 172 -29.81 6.61 18.87
C THR A 172 -29.67 6.28 17.38
N ALA A 173 -30.56 6.77 16.52
CA ALA A 173 -30.45 6.54 15.07
C ALA A 173 -29.22 7.23 14.46
N GLU A 174 -28.86 8.42 14.93
CA GLU A 174 -27.62 9.11 14.53
C GLU A 174 -26.37 8.36 15.01
N ARG A 175 -26.35 7.91 16.28
CA ARG A 175 -25.26 7.07 16.82
C ARG A 175 -25.07 5.80 15.99
N ASP A 176 -26.16 5.12 15.64
CA ASP A 176 -26.10 3.83 14.95
C ASP A 176 -25.71 4.02 13.48
N ARG A 177 -26.11 5.13 12.85
CA ARG A 177 -25.60 5.57 11.54
C ARG A 177 -24.10 5.86 11.57
N LEU A 178 -23.63 6.60 12.57
CA LEU A 178 -22.20 6.90 12.74
C LEU A 178 -21.38 5.63 13.01
N ALA A 179 -21.90 4.69 13.79
CA ALA A 179 -21.28 3.39 14.02
C ALA A 179 -21.15 2.56 12.73
N ALA A 180 -22.19 2.55 11.87
CA ALA A 180 -22.14 1.90 10.57
C ALA A 180 -21.13 2.56 9.60
N GLN A 181 -21.05 3.90 9.60
CA GLN A 181 -20.04 4.64 8.84
C GLN A 181 -18.62 4.35 9.32
N LEU A 182 -18.39 4.30 10.64
CA LEU A 182 -17.11 3.96 11.25
C LEU A 182 -16.70 2.51 10.92
N ALA A 183 -17.63 1.55 10.97
CA ALA A 183 -17.38 0.17 10.59
C ALA A 183 -16.97 0.04 9.11
N THR A 184 -17.62 0.81 8.22
CA THR A 184 -17.24 0.88 6.80
C THR A 184 -15.86 1.52 6.62
N ALA A 185 -15.55 2.60 7.34
CA ALA A 185 -14.24 3.23 7.31
C ALA A 185 -13.14 2.27 7.76
N HIS A 186 -13.32 1.56 8.88
CA HIS A 186 -12.38 0.53 9.35
C HIS A 186 -12.19 -0.61 8.34
N ALA A 187 -13.26 -1.08 7.69
CA ALA A 187 -13.15 -2.07 6.62
C ALA A 187 -12.34 -1.55 5.42
N THR A 188 -12.51 -0.29 5.02
CA THR A 188 -11.70 0.31 3.94
C THR A 188 -10.24 0.53 4.33
N ILE A 189 -9.95 0.84 5.60
CA ILE A 189 -8.57 0.96 6.11
C ILE A 189 -7.89 -0.40 6.07
N ALA A 190 -8.50 -1.44 6.66
CA ALA A 190 -7.96 -2.80 6.66
C ALA A 190 -7.71 -3.36 5.25
N ALA A 191 -8.58 -3.02 4.28
CA ALA A 191 -8.36 -3.37 2.87
C ALA A 191 -7.14 -2.65 2.26
N ARG A 192 -6.91 -1.38 2.59
CA ARG A 192 -5.72 -0.62 2.13
C ARG A 192 -4.45 -1.06 2.83
N ASP A 193 -4.50 -1.42 4.11
CA ASP A 193 -3.35 -1.98 4.82
C ASP A 193 -2.91 -3.32 4.19
N ALA A 194 -3.87 -4.15 3.76
CA ALA A 194 -3.58 -5.38 3.02
C ALA A 194 -2.97 -5.12 1.62
N GLU A 195 -3.47 -4.11 0.87
CA GLU A 195 -2.84 -3.69 -0.39
C GLU A 195 -1.42 -3.16 -0.19
N VAL A 196 -1.18 -2.38 0.86
CA VAL A 196 0.15 -1.84 1.21
C VAL A 196 1.11 -2.96 1.60
N ALA A 197 0.66 -3.94 2.39
CA ALA A 197 1.44 -5.12 2.73
C ALA A 197 1.81 -5.94 1.48
N ALA A 198 0.87 -6.18 0.57
CA ALA A 198 1.13 -6.88 -0.69
C ALA A 198 2.18 -6.14 -1.56
N ARG A 199 2.01 -4.83 -1.76
CA ARG A 199 2.97 -3.99 -2.50
C ARG A 199 4.36 -3.95 -1.87
N LYS A 200 4.46 -4.05 -0.54
CA LYS A 200 5.75 -4.12 0.16
C LYS A 200 6.48 -5.43 -0.13
N VAL A 201 5.77 -6.56 -0.19
CA VAL A 201 6.35 -7.86 -0.60
C VAL A 201 6.80 -7.82 -2.08
N GLU A 202 6.02 -7.18 -2.96
CA GLU A 202 6.43 -6.94 -4.35
C GLU A 202 7.70 -6.08 -4.44
N GLN A 203 7.80 -5.00 -3.65
CA GLN A 203 8.99 -4.14 -3.57
C GLN A 203 10.21 -4.92 -3.07
N GLU A 204 10.09 -5.66 -1.97
CA GLU A 204 11.18 -6.48 -1.40
C GLU A 204 11.67 -7.54 -2.41
N ALA A 205 10.77 -8.14 -3.20
CA ALA A 205 11.14 -9.06 -4.28
C ALA A 205 11.87 -8.36 -5.45
N VAL A 206 11.47 -7.13 -5.81
CA VAL A 206 12.16 -6.32 -6.82
C VAL A 206 13.55 -5.88 -6.34
N GLU A 207 13.69 -5.45 -5.10
CA GLU A 207 14.98 -5.09 -4.49
C GLU A 207 15.93 -6.29 -4.44
N ALA A 208 15.43 -7.48 -4.05
CA ALA A 208 16.19 -8.72 -4.11
C ALA A 208 16.63 -9.07 -5.55
N ARG A 209 15.77 -8.86 -6.57
CA ARG A 209 16.15 -9.10 -7.97
C ARG A 209 17.19 -8.10 -8.47
N ILE A 210 17.11 -6.83 -8.07
CA ILE A 210 18.11 -5.80 -8.38
C ILE A 210 19.47 -6.16 -7.76
N SER A 211 19.49 -6.56 -6.49
CA SER A 211 20.71 -7.03 -5.80
C SER A 211 21.34 -8.25 -6.51
N GLY A 212 20.50 -9.22 -6.92
CA GLY A 212 20.93 -10.36 -7.73
C GLY A 212 21.60 -9.93 -9.04
N LEU A 213 20.94 -9.07 -9.83
CA LEU A 213 21.48 -8.55 -11.09
C LEU A 213 22.77 -7.73 -10.91
N GLN A 214 22.90 -6.97 -9.81
CA GLN A 214 24.16 -6.29 -9.48
C GLN A 214 25.30 -7.30 -9.23
N SER A 215 25.02 -8.39 -8.52
CA SER A 215 26.02 -9.46 -8.30
C SER A 215 26.42 -10.19 -9.58
N GLU A 216 25.46 -10.42 -10.50
CA GLU A 216 25.70 -10.96 -11.84
C GLU A 216 26.61 -10.01 -12.65
N ILE A 217 26.34 -8.70 -12.62
CA ILE A 217 27.15 -7.67 -13.29
C ILE A 217 28.60 -7.64 -12.76
N GLU A 218 28.80 -7.71 -11.44
CA GLU A 218 30.15 -7.75 -10.86
C GLU A 218 30.87 -9.09 -11.08
N ALA A 219 30.14 -10.20 -11.26
CA ALA A 219 30.72 -11.45 -11.75
C ALA A 219 31.19 -11.33 -13.21
N LEU A 220 30.34 -10.78 -14.09
CA LEU A 220 30.66 -10.57 -15.51
C LEU A 220 31.82 -9.58 -15.72
N LYS A 221 31.88 -8.48 -14.96
CA LYS A 221 33.01 -7.53 -14.98
C LYS A 221 34.33 -8.23 -14.64
N ARG A 222 34.36 -9.04 -13.57
CA ARG A 222 35.55 -9.82 -13.18
C ARG A 222 35.93 -10.87 -14.23
N GLY A 223 34.96 -11.53 -14.86
CA GLY A 223 35.20 -12.45 -15.98
C GLY A 223 35.80 -11.75 -17.20
N ASN A 224 35.23 -10.62 -17.62
CA ASN A 224 35.73 -9.81 -18.74
C ASN A 224 37.15 -9.27 -18.46
N GLY A 225 37.42 -8.83 -17.23
CA GLY A 225 38.76 -8.43 -16.78
C GLY A 225 39.80 -9.56 -16.89
N LYS A 226 39.44 -10.79 -16.50
CA LYS A 226 40.32 -11.96 -16.70
C LYS A 226 40.59 -12.21 -18.19
N MET A 227 39.53 -12.28 -19.01
CA MET A 227 39.68 -12.55 -20.45
C MET A 227 40.52 -11.49 -21.17
N ARG A 228 40.50 -10.23 -20.74
CA ARG A 228 41.41 -9.18 -21.24
C ARG A 228 42.87 -9.48 -20.88
N ALA A 229 43.15 -9.85 -19.63
CA ALA A 229 44.50 -10.21 -19.20
C ALA A 229 45.00 -11.55 -19.78
N ASP A 230 44.09 -12.47 -20.14
CA ASP A 230 44.42 -13.68 -20.90
C ASP A 230 44.75 -13.35 -22.37
N LEU A 231 43.98 -12.45 -23.00
CA LEU A 231 44.24 -11.96 -24.36
C LEU A 231 45.56 -11.19 -24.46
N GLU A 232 45.84 -10.32 -23.47
CA GLU A 232 47.10 -9.56 -23.39
C GLU A 232 48.32 -10.50 -23.32
N ARG A 233 48.30 -11.49 -22.42
CA ARG A 233 49.33 -12.55 -22.34
C ARG A 233 49.42 -13.39 -23.62
N ALA A 234 48.31 -13.63 -24.32
CA ALA A 234 48.33 -14.36 -25.59
C ALA A 234 49.00 -13.55 -26.71
N LEU A 235 48.78 -12.22 -26.76
CA LEU A 235 49.44 -11.32 -27.69
C LEU A 235 50.93 -11.16 -27.38
N GLU A 236 51.32 -11.07 -26.10
CA GLU A 236 52.73 -11.11 -25.67
C GLU A 236 53.42 -12.41 -26.11
N ALA A 237 52.78 -13.56 -25.88
CA ALA A 237 53.30 -14.86 -26.28
C ALA A 237 53.41 -14.98 -27.82
N GLN A 238 52.45 -14.45 -28.58
CA GLN A 238 52.50 -14.42 -30.04
C GLN A 238 53.63 -13.52 -30.56
N ALA A 239 53.86 -12.36 -29.93
CA ALA A 239 54.98 -11.47 -30.27
C ALA A 239 56.34 -12.14 -29.96
N ALA A 240 56.46 -12.83 -28.83
CA ALA A 240 57.65 -13.60 -28.48
C ALA A 240 57.92 -14.76 -29.46
N GLN A 241 56.88 -15.49 -29.89
CA GLN A 241 56.99 -16.52 -30.91
C GLN A 241 57.47 -15.95 -32.26
N HIS A 242 56.88 -14.83 -32.70
CA HIS A 242 57.30 -14.17 -33.95
C HIS A 242 58.74 -13.66 -33.87
N HIS A 243 59.17 -13.13 -32.72
CA HIS A 243 60.56 -12.72 -32.52
C HIS A 243 61.52 -13.92 -32.61
N LEU A 244 61.23 -15.02 -31.91
CA LEU A 244 62.04 -16.24 -31.94
C LEU A 244 62.09 -16.87 -33.34
N GLN A 245 61.00 -16.77 -34.12
CA GLN A 245 60.99 -17.21 -35.51
C GLN A 245 61.92 -16.37 -36.39
N LEU A 246 61.93 -15.04 -36.24
CA LEU A 246 62.89 -14.17 -36.94
C LEU A 246 64.35 -14.48 -36.55
N GLU A 247 64.61 -14.79 -35.28
CA GLU A 247 65.95 -15.23 -34.84
C GLU A 247 66.34 -16.58 -35.46
N PHE A 248 65.41 -17.54 -35.53
CA PHE A 248 65.63 -18.83 -36.18
C PHE A 248 65.89 -18.69 -37.68
N ASP A 249 65.11 -17.89 -38.39
CA ASP A 249 65.28 -17.64 -39.83
C ASP A 249 66.63 -16.96 -40.10
N ALA A 250 67.03 -15.99 -39.26
CA ALA A 250 68.35 -15.35 -39.33
C ALA A 250 69.50 -16.31 -39.00
N LEU A 251 69.31 -17.22 -38.04
CA LEU A 251 70.29 -18.26 -37.71
C LEU A 251 70.44 -19.27 -38.85
N SER A 252 69.34 -19.69 -39.47
CA SER A 252 69.32 -20.59 -40.63
C SER A 252 70.05 -19.97 -41.82
N ALA A 253 69.76 -18.71 -42.15
CA ALA A 253 70.48 -17.98 -43.20
C ALA A 253 71.99 -17.88 -42.94
N ARG A 254 72.41 -17.63 -41.69
CA ARG A 254 73.84 -17.63 -41.30
C ARG A 254 74.46 -19.02 -41.40
N TRP A 255 73.72 -20.06 -41.04
CA TRP A 255 74.17 -21.46 -41.15
C TRP A 255 74.36 -21.88 -42.60
N ASP A 256 73.46 -21.49 -43.51
CA ASP A 256 73.56 -21.83 -44.92
C ASP A 256 74.71 -21.08 -45.63
N VAL A 257 75.01 -19.83 -45.24
CA VAL A 257 76.24 -19.14 -45.66
C VAL A 257 77.49 -19.88 -45.16
N ALA A 258 77.53 -20.28 -43.89
CA ALA A 258 78.67 -21.05 -43.35
C ALA A 258 78.83 -22.42 -44.04
N ARG A 259 77.72 -23.08 -44.37
CA ARG A 259 77.68 -24.35 -45.13
C ARG A 259 78.24 -24.18 -46.55
N ALA A 260 77.89 -23.08 -47.22
CA ALA A 260 78.43 -22.75 -48.54
C ALA A 260 79.94 -22.48 -48.50
N GLN A 261 80.41 -21.70 -47.53
CA GLN A 261 81.84 -21.43 -47.32
C GLN A 261 82.63 -22.72 -47.03
N LEU A 262 82.08 -23.64 -46.25
CA LEU A 262 82.69 -24.95 -45.98
C LEU A 262 82.80 -25.80 -47.26
N ALA A 263 81.75 -25.83 -48.09
CA ALA A 263 81.76 -26.56 -49.36
C ALA A 263 82.76 -25.97 -50.37
N GLU A 264 82.91 -24.64 -50.41
CA GLU A 264 83.92 -23.95 -51.21
C GLU A 264 85.35 -24.27 -50.72
N ALA A 265 85.60 -24.22 -49.42
CA ALA A 265 86.88 -24.60 -48.82
C ALA A 265 87.26 -26.07 -49.08
N GLU A 266 86.29 -26.99 -48.98
CA GLU A 266 86.47 -28.39 -49.38
C GLU A 266 86.83 -28.54 -50.87
N SER A 267 86.19 -27.77 -51.75
CA SER A 267 86.46 -27.78 -53.19
C SER A 267 87.88 -27.28 -53.49
N ALA A 268 88.29 -26.17 -52.86
CA ALA A 268 89.65 -25.64 -52.95
C ALA A 268 90.70 -26.65 -52.46
N LEU A 269 90.44 -27.35 -51.34
CA LEU A 269 91.33 -28.40 -50.82
C LEU A 269 91.43 -29.59 -51.79
N LYS A 270 90.30 -30.06 -52.35
CA LYS A 270 90.28 -31.14 -53.36
C LYS A 270 91.06 -30.76 -54.62
N SER A 271 90.95 -29.50 -55.07
CA SER A 271 91.71 -28.97 -56.20
C SER A 271 93.22 -28.90 -55.91
N SER A 272 93.61 -28.40 -54.73
CA SER A 272 95.01 -28.38 -54.28
C SER A 272 95.63 -29.78 -54.16
N GLN A 273 94.88 -30.76 -53.67
CA GLN A 273 95.32 -32.16 -53.65
C GLN A 273 95.49 -32.75 -55.06
N ALA A 274 94.69 -32.32 -56.04
CA ALA A 274 94.82 -32.77 -57.43
C ALA A 274 96.05 -32.17 -58.12
N THR A 275 96.35 -30.88 -57.90
CA THR A 275 97.54 -30.23 -58.49
C THR A 275 98.84 -30.79 -57.90
N ILE A 276 98.90 -31.06 -56.59
CA ILE A 276 100.04 -31.72 -55.94
C ILE A 276 100.29 -33.12 -56.56
N LYS A 277 99.24 -33.93 -56.73
CA LYS A 277 99.35 -35.27 -57.36
C LYS A 277 99.76 -35.20 -58.84
N ALA A 278 99.38 -34.15 -59.56
CA ALA A 278 99.80 -33.94 -60.95
C ALA A 278 101.30 -33.59 -61.04
N ALA A 279 101.79 -32.70 -60.17
CA ALA A 279 103.20 -32.32 -60.11
C ALA A 279 104.11 -33.53 -59.77
N GLN A 280 103.70 -34.36 -58.80
CA GLN A 280 104.42 -35.59 -58.44
C GLN A 280 104.59 -36.56 -59.62
N ARG A 281 103.57 -36.71 -60.48
CA ARG A 281 103.64 -37.59 -61.67
C ARG A 281 104.56 -37.07 -62.77
N LEU A 282 104.70 -35.76 -62.92
CA LEU A 282 105.57 -35.17 -63.94
C LEU A 282 107.05 -35.35 -63.60
N SER A 283 107.44 -35.20 -62.33
CA SER A 283 108.84 -35.29 -61.91
C SER A 283 109.47 -36.65 -62.26
N ALA A 284 108.74 -37.74 -62.03
CA ALA A 284 109.23 -39.11 -62.21
C ALA A 284 109.49 -39.52 -63.67
N SER A 285 109.02 -38.77 -64.67
CA SER A 285 109.19 -39.13 -66.09
C SER A 285 110.48 -38.59 -66.72
N VAL A 286 111.15 -37.63 -66.07
CA VAL A 286 112.34 -36.96 -66.61
C VAL A 286 113.63 -37.73 -66.28
N GLU A 287 113.71 -38.30 -65.08
CA GLU A 287 114.93 -38.92 -64.54
C GLU A 287 115.37 -40.17 -65.32
N TRP A 288 114.43 -40.97 -65.82
CA TRP A 288 114.71 -42.23 -66.53
C TRP A 288 115.57 -42.07 -67.80
N ARG A 289 115.31 -41.04 -68.62
CA ARG A 289 116.04 -40.86 -69.89
C ARG A 289 117.51 -40.51 -69.68
N LEU A 290 117.80 -39.68 -68.66
CA LEU A 290 119.17 -39.28 -68.31
C LEU A 290 120.04 -40.48 -67.90
N ALA A 291 119.44 -41.53 -67.33
CA ALA A 291 120.15 -42.75 -66.96
C ALA A 291 120.66 -43.56 -68.17
N LEU A 292 119.87 -43.67 -69.25
CA LEU A 292 120.24 -44.45 -70.44
C LEU A 292 121.40 -43.81 -71.23
N ASP A 293 121.44 -42.48 -71.30
CA ASP A 293 122.57 -41.74 -71.89
C ASP A 293 123.88 -42.02 -71.15
N GLY A 294 123.85 -41.98 -69.81
CA GLY A 294 125.03 -42.21 -68.97
C GLY A 294 125.63 -43.61 -69.08
N VAL A 295 124.84 -44.64 -69.44
CA VAL A 295 125.35 -46.00 -69.69
C VAL A 295 126.25 -46.04 -70.93
N LEU A 296 125.91 -45.32 -71.99
CA LEU A 296 126.72 -45.23 -73.21
C LEU A 296 127.99 -44.41 -73.00
N ASP A 297 127.91 -43.35 -72.21
CA ASP A 297 129.09 -42.55 -71.85
C ASP A 297 130.10 -43.40 -71.06
N ALA A 298 129.66 -44.11 -70.02
CA ALA A 298 130.51 -45.03 -69.26
C ALA A 298 131.09 -46.18 -70.12
N ALA A 299 130.31 -46.70 -71.07
CA ALA A 299 130.82 -47.70 -72.02
C ALA A 299 131.95 -47.16 -72.92
N SER A 300 131.89 -45.88 -73.29
CA SER A 300 132.91 -45.23 -74.14
C SER A 300 134.25 -44.98 -73.42
N GLU A 301 134.22 -44.81 -72.10
CA GLU A 301 135.43 -44.73 -71.27
C GLU A 301 136.12 -46.10 -71.14
N LEU A 302 135.32 -47.17 -70.99
CA LEU A 302 135.80 -48.54 -70.83
C LEU A 302 136.36 -49.14 -72.12
N VAL A 303 135.72 -48.88 -73.27
CA VAL A 303 136.11 -49.43 -74.57
C VAL A 303 136.07 -48.32 -75.62
N ARG A 304 137.22 -48.04 -76.25
CA ARG A 304 137.33 -47.07 -77.35
C ARG A 304 136.67 -47.61 -78.63
N PHE A 305 135.36 -47.40 -78.76
CA PHE A 305 134.60 -47.64 -79.97
C PHE A 305 134.50 -46.36 -80.83
N GLU A 306 134.37 -46.54 -82.15
CA GLU A 306 134.08 -45.44 -83.08
C GLU A 306 132.61 -45.01 -83.01
N ARG A 307 131.69 -45.97 -82.86
CA ARG A 307 130.23 -45.81 -82.79
C ARG A 307 129.65 -46.83 -81.79
N GLY A 308 128.61 -46.44 -81.04
CA GLY A 308 127.91 -47.32 -80.09
C GLY A 308 126.43 -46.99 -79.99
N THR A 309 125.58 -47.99 -79.71
CA THR A 309 124.12 -47.87 -79.75
C THR A 309 123.47 -48.78 -78.71
N LEU A 310 122.68 -48.22 -77.79
CA LEU A 310 121.92 -48.98 -76.81
C LEU A 310 120.49 -49.18 -77.34
N ALA A 311 120.16 -50.43 -77.66
CA ALA A 311 118.82 -50.85 -78.04
C ALA A 311 118.14 -51.59 -76.89
N LEU A 312 116.86 -51.29 -76.66
CA LEU A 312 116.01 -52.03 -75.74
C LEU A 312 114.99 -52.87 -76.53
N VAL A 313 114.48 -53.93 -75.91
CA VAL A 313 113.41 -54.75 -76.48
C VAL A 313 112.07 -54.05 -76.33
N ASP A 314 111.35 -53.89 -77.45
CA ASP A 314 109.93 -53.53 -77.45
C ASP A 314 109.12 -54.84 -77.34
N GLU A 315 108.73 -55.20 -76.12
CA GLU A 315 107.95 -56.41 -75.82
C GLU A 315 106.64 -56.50 -76.62
N LEU A 316 106.10 -55.36 -77.07
CA LEU A 316 104.86 -55.31 -77.84
C LEU A 316 105.06 -55.65 -79.32
N GLN A 317 106.31 -55.67 -79.81
CA GLN A 317 106.64 -55.84 -81.24
C GLN A 317 107.71 -56.93 -81.52
N GLU A 318 108.35 -57.49 -80.47
CA GLU A 318 109.49 -58.44 -80.57
C GLU A 318 110.69 -57.87 -81.37
N GLU A 319 110.84 -56.54 -81.35
CA GLU A 319 111.89 -55.80 -82.06
C GLU A 319 112.86 -55.14 -81.08
N LEU A 320 114.13 -55.07 -81.46
CA LEU A 320 115.12 -54.21 -80.83
C LEU A 320 115.02 -52.79 -81.41
N LYS A 321 114.73 -51.84 -80.53
CA LYS A 321 114.60 -50.42 -80.81
C LYS A 321 115.76 -49.67 -80.14
N VAL A 322 116.51 -48.88 -80.90
CA VAL A 322 117.54 -48.00 -80.34
C VAL A 322 116.86 -46.89 -79.53
N GLU A 323 117.24 -46.74 -78.25
CA GLU A 323 116.77 -45.67 -77.37
C GLU A 323 117.86 -44.63 -77.08
N ALA A 324 119.14 -45.00 -77.21
CA ALA A 324 120.26 -44.06 -77.10
C ALA A 324 121.43 -44.46 -78.02
N ALA A 325 122.26 -43.49 -78.42
CA ALA A 325 123.43 -43.72 -79.28
C ALA A 325 124.58 -42.73 -79.01
N ARG A 326 125.79 -43.10 -79.43
CA ARG A 326 126.99 -42.26 -79.41
C ARG A 326 127.75 -42.35 -80.74
N ASN A 327 128.26 -41.20 -81.18
CA ASN A 327 129.07 -41.01 -82.39
C ASN A 327 128.47 -41.51 -83.72
N SER A 328 127.17 -41.82 -83.77
CA SER A 328 126.51 -42.27 -84.99
C SER A 328 126.07 -41.07 -85.85
N PRO A 329 126.38 -41.02 -87.17
CA PRO A 329 125.87 -40.01 -88.11
C PRO A 329 124.38 -40.16 -88.47
N ILE A 330 123.63 -40.99 -87.74
CA ILE A 330 122.18 -41.21 -87.90
C ILE A 330 121.54 -40.91 -86.54
N ALA A 331 120.43 -40.17 -86.51
CA ALA A 331 119.71 -39.89 -85.27
C ALA A 331 119.06 -41.17 -84.71
N VAL A 332 118.92 -41.29 -83.38
CA VAL A 332 118.31 -42.47 -82.73
C VAL A 332 116.92 -42.79 -83.29
N SER A 333 116.11 -41.76 -83.57
CA SER A 333 114.78 -41.86 -84.17
C SER A 333 114.75 -42.37 -85.62
N GLU A 334 115.89 -42.40 -86.31
CA GLU A 334 116.03 -42.79 -87.71
C GLU A 334 116.80 -44.12 -87.88
N MET A 335 117.24 -44.73 -86.77
CA MET A 335 117.94 -46.02 -86.82
C MET A 335 116.98 -47.16 -87.15
N SER A 336 117.45 -48.08 -88.00
CA SER A 336 116.72 -49.30 -88.35
C SER A 336 116.45 -50.14 -87.11
N ARG A 337 115.22 -50.65 -86.98
CA ARG A 337 114.88 -51.70 -86.03
C ARG A 337 115.23 -53.07 -86.61
N PHE A 338 115.48 -54.03 -85.73
CA PHE A 338 115.80 -55.42 -86.11
C PHE A 338 115.09 -56.38 -85.17
N LYS A 339 114.73 -57.58 -85.64
CA LYS A 339 114.09 -58.59 -84.79
C LYS A 339 115.09 -59.28 -83.88
N VAL A 340 114.63 -59.77 -82.73
CA VAL A 340 115.46 -60.64 -81.87
C VAL A 340 115.88 -61.88 -82.68
N GLY A 341 117.16 -62.25 -82.62
CA GLY A 341 117.78 -63.25 -83.49
C GLY A 341 118.28 -62.74 -84.85
N GLU A 342 117.93 -61.53 -85.30
CA GLU A 342 118.38 -60.97 -86.57
C GLU A 342 119.67 -60.14 -86.45
N GLY A 343 120.60 -60.36 -87.38
CA GLY A 343 121.91 -59.69 -87.37
C GLY A 343 122.76 -60.08 -86.16
N ILE A 344 123.91 -59.43 -85.97
CA ILE A 344 124.80 -59.75 -84.85
C ILE A 344 124.22 -59.30 -83.50
N ALA A 345 123.55 -58.14 -83.44
CA ALA A 345 122.90 -57.67 -82.21
C ALA A 345 121.73 -58.57 -81.78
N GLY A 346 120.81 -58.89 -82.71
CA GLY A 346 119.71 -59.80 -82.42
C GLY A 346 120.18 -61.21 -82.08
N TRP A 347 121.22 -61.72 -82.75
CA TRP A 347 121.85 -63.01 -82.43
C TRP A 347 122.45 -63.01 -81.01
N ALA A 348 123.18 -61.95 -80.63
CA ALA A 348 123.78 -61.82 -79.30
C ALA A 348 122.72 -61.86 -78.19
N LEU A 349 121.55 -61.26 -78.42
CA LEU A 349 120.43 -61.32 -77.46
C LEU A 349 119.73 -62.69 -77.44
N SER A 350 119.50 -63.32 -78.61
CA SER A 350 118.81 -64.61 -78.66
C SER A 350 119.64 -65.76 -78.09
N HIS A 351 120.98 -65.70 -78.24
CA HIS A 351 121.92 -66.67 -77.67
C HIS A 351 122.41 -66.26 -76.28
N ARG A 352 122.19 -64.99 -75.88
CA ARG A 352 122.58 -64.39 -74.59
C ARG A 352 124.10 -64.38 -74.35
N GLU A 353 124.88 -64.37 -75.42
CA GLU A 353 126.34 -64.36 -75.41
C GLU A 353 126.90 -63.13 -76.15
N PRO A 354 127.92 -62.44 -75.62
CA PRO A 354 128.59 -61.35 -76.33
C PRO A 354 129.30 -61.84 -77.60
N VAL A 355 129.14 -61.13 -78.71
CA VAL A 355 129.75 -61.47 -80.01
C VAL A 355 130.78 -60.42 -80.39
N LEU A 356 132.04 -60.83 -80.65
CA LEU A 356 133.07 -59.98 -81.24
C LEU A 356 133.42 -60.46 -82.65
N VAL A 357 133.06 -59.67 -83.67
CA VAL A 357 133.42 -59.88 -85.07
C VAL A 357 134.62 -59.00 -85.44
N ARG A 358 135.71 -59.62 -85.91
CA ARG A 358 136.98 -58.92 -86.22
C ARG A 358 137.04 -58.29 -87.61
N ASP A 359 136.37 -58.89 -88.61
CA ASP A 359 136.13 -58.27 -89.92
C ASP A 359 134.68 -58.54 -90.34
N THR A 360 133.81 -57.54 -90.21
CA THR A 360 132.37 -57.64 -90.50
C THR A 360 132.06 -58.00 -91.95
N ARG A 361 133.01 -57.83 -92.87
CA ARG A 361 132.86 -58.20 -94.29
C ARG A 361 133.03 -59.70 -94.51
N SER A 362 133.49 -60.43 -93.49
CA SER A 362 133.68 -61.88 -93.51
C SER A 362 132.60 -62.66 -92.76
N ASP A 363 131.80 -61.99 -91.92
CA ASP A 363 130.67 -62.62 -91.20
C ASP A 363 129.33 -62.29 -91.90
N PRO A 364 128.64 -63.27 -92.50
CA PRO A 364 127.39 -63.03 -93.23
C PRO A 364 126.22 -62.59 -92.33
N ARG A 365 126.40 -62.58 -91.00
CA ARG A 365 125.42 -62.03 -90.05
C ARG A 365 125.50 -60.50 -89.93
N PHE A 366 126.54 -59.84 -90.44
CA PHE A 366 126.60 -58.38 -90.42
C PHE A 366 125.75 -57.77 -91.55
N LYS A 367 124.58 -57.21 -91.18
CA LYS A 367 123.77 -56.37 -92.08
C LYS A 367 124.15 -54.90 -91.89
N ALA A 368 124.79 -54.30 -92.90
CA ALA A 368 125.15 -52.88 -92.88
C ALA A 368 123.94 -52.00 -93.27
N SER A 369 123.45 -51.17 -92.34
CA SER A 369 122.47 -50.12 -92.67
C SER A 369 123.05 -49.01 -93.56
N ASP A 370 124.37 -48.80 -93.51
CA ASP A 370 125.12 -47.99 -94.47
C ASP A 370 126.35 -48.77 -94.97
N PRO A 371 126.34 -49.30 -96.21
CA PRO A 371 127.48 -49.99 -96.81
C PRO A 371 128.74 -49.13 -97.01
N LYS A 372 128.65 -47.79 -97.00
CA LYS A 372 129.81 -46.91 -97.21
C LYS A 372 130.65 -46.75 -95.94
N HIS A 373 130.03 -46.82 -94.76
CA HIS A 373 130.67 -46.67 -93.46
C HIS A 373 130.53 -47.93 -92.60
N GLN A 374 130.61 -49.11 -93.23
CA GLN A 374 130.59 -50.39 -92.54
C GLN A 374 131.80 -50.51 -91.59
N PRO A 375 131.60 -50.64 -90.26
CA PRO A 375 132.69 -50.73 -89.30
C PRO A 375 133.45 -52.04 -89.49
N ARG A 376 134.79 -51.99 -89.46
CA ARG A 376 135.61 -53.19 -89.70
C ARG A 376 135.43 -54.25 -88.63
N SER A 377 135.50 -53.88 -87.36
CA SER A 377 135.17 -54.75 -86.23
C SER A 377 133.87 -54.31 -85.58
N PHE A 378 133.10 -55.25 -85.06
CA PHE A 378 131.84 -54.99 -84.36
C PHE A 378 131.76 -55.89 -83.11
N ILE A 379 131.30 -55.32 -82.00
CA ILE A 379 130.96 -56.07 -80.79
C ILE A 379 129.48 -55.83 -80.50
N ALA A 380 128.79 -56.86 -80.01
CA ALA A 380 127.45 -56.75 -79.44
C ALA A 380 127.43 -57.45 -78.08
N VAL A 381 126.89 -56.78 -77.06
CA VAL A 381 126.80 -57.27 -75.68
C VAL A 381 125.32 -57.26 -75.25
N PRO A 382 124.71 -58.41 -74.95
CA PRO A 382 123.32 -58.44 -74.51
C PRO A 382 123.18 -57.86 -73.09
N LEU A 383 122.21 -56.95 -72.93
CA LEU A 383 121.81 -56.40 -71.64
C LEU A 383 120.74 -57.32 -71.04
N LEU A 384 121.11 -58.03 -69.97
CA LEU A 384 120.25 -59.03 -69.31
C LEU A 384 119.91 -58.57 -67.88
N ALA A 385 118.67 -58.75 -67.47
CA ALA A 385 118.24 -58.67 -66.07
C ALA A 385 117.71 -60.05 -65.65
N ASP A 386 118.37 -60.69 -64.67
CA ASP A 386 118.15 -62.07 -64.24
C ASP A 386 118.06 -63.12 -65.37
N LYS A 387 116.87 -63.28 -65.96
CA LYS A 387 116.57 -64.25 -67.03
C LYS A 387 115.90 -63.61 -68.24
N GLU A 388 115.76 -62.30 -68.29
CA GLU A 388 115.11 -61.57 -69.38
C GLU A 388 116.13 -60.68 -70.10
N GLY A 389 116.01 -60.63 -71.43
CA GLY A 389 116.91 -59.85 -72.28
C GLY A 389 116.31 -58.47 -72.51
N LEU A 390 116.75 -57.48 -71.73
CA LEU A 390 116.23 -56.12 -71.80
C LEU A 390 116.68 -55.37 -73.06
N GLY A 391 117.84 -55.73 -73.64
CA GLY A 391 118.42 -55.00 -74.74
C GLY A 391 119.78 -55.49 -75.22
N VAL A 392 120.47 -54.66 -76.02
CA VAL A 392 121.82 -54.89 -76.55
C VAL A 392 122.59 -53.57 -76.59
N LEU A 393 123.90 -53.65 -76.35
CA LEU A 393 124.90 -52.58 -76.45
C LEU A 393 125.96 -52.91 -77.51
#